data_AF-A0A1B3B8M6-F1
#
_entry.id   AF-A0A1B3B8M6-F1
#
_cell.length_a   1.000
_cell.length_b   1.000
_cell.length_c   1.000
_cell.angle_alpha   90.00
_cell.angle_beta   90.00
_cell.angle_gamma   90.00
#
_symmetry.space_group_name_H-M   'P 1'
#
loop_
_entity.id
_entity.type
_entity.pdbx_description
1 polymer ?
#
loop_
_entity_poly.entity_id
_entity_poly.type
_entity_poly.pdbx_seq_one_letter_code
_entity_poly.pdbx_strand_id
1 'polypeptide(L)'
;MKAILAFLTTILLILGQTTQAEISEYETYFPMSGSSVPYPNLDLNGIEKIKVKTSSSIHQPDQELEEIELVFPNATNLVAKNFQKVDGSYSYNGSDVFKTIVNDAWVYSKVLVKVTTNGKKIAGGTDLSVELEVVEMTFELNDPNNSMGLNIFNANGILRDVTPVTIADVESLNYQDDDMTLSLYQRATFDEFNGDGFKIKTNWMGHGERIINVPAPIPSEDYSIFKAAGLEIQTETFPDGFTDHQFRIKYEDPMGYAQYTPFEPLQPYIDQAYQANP
;
A
#
# COMPACT_ATOMS: atom_id res chain seq x y z
N MET A 1 -42.99 -15.90 49.72
CA MET A 1 -43.06 -15.95 48.24
C MET A 1 -42.11 -14.90 47.68
N LYS A 2 -41.08 -15.36 46.94
CA LYS A 2 -40.39 -14.73 45.80
C LYS A 2 -39.96 -13.25 45.95
N ALA A 3 -38.71 -13.01 46.33
CA ALA A 3 -37.57 -12.73 45.45
C ALA A 3 -37.54 -11.27 44.94
N ILE A 4 -36.78 -10.40 45.61
CA ILE A 4 -36.34 -9.11 45.07
C ILE A 4 -34.91 -9.34 44.56
N LEU A 5 -34.81 -9.52 43.25
CA LEU A 5 -33.56 -9.71 42.51
C LEU A 5 -32.87 -8.34 42.41
N ALA A 6 -31.68 -8.22 42.98
CA ALA A 6 -30.81 -7.07 42.77
C ALA A 6 -30.30 -7.09 41.32
N PHE A 7 -30.64 -6.07 40.53
CA PHE A 7 -30.15 -5.89 39.17
C PHE A 7 -28.86 -5.05 39.24
N LEU A 8 -27.71 -5.72 39.31
CA LEU A 8 -26.39 -5.11 39.21
C LEU A 8 -26.00 -5.15 37.72
N THR A 9 -26.33 -4.11 36.98
CA THR A 9 -25.88 -3.92 35.59
C THR A 9 -24.49 -3.31 35.63
N THR A 10 -23.47 -4.17 35.75
CA THR A 10 -22.10 -3.79 35.46
C THR A 10 -21.98 -3.62 33.95
N ILE A 11 -22.02 -2.38 33.47
CA ILE A 11 -21.56 -2.04 32.12
C ILE A 11 -20.04 -2.23 32.13
N LEU A 12 -19.57 -3.40 31.67
CA LEU A 12 -18.22 -3.51 31.16
C LEU A 12 -18.19 -2.72 29.84
N LEU A 13 -17.70 -1.49 29.91
CA LEU A 13 -17.09 -0.82 28.76
C LEU A 13 -15.88 -1.66 28.37
N ILE A 14 -16.08 -2.61 27.47
CA ILE A 14 -15.00 -3.15 26.67
C ILE A 14 -14.57 -2.00 25.78
N LEU A 15 -13.56 -1.25 26.22
CA LEU A 15 -12.67 -0.54 25.30
C LEU A 15 -12.06 -1.64 24.43
N GLY A 16 -12.75 -1.97 23.35
CA GLY A 16 -12.18 -2.72 22.26
C GLY A 16 -11.10 -1.84 21.65
N GLN A 17 -9.90 -1.88 22.21
CA GLN A 17 -8.72 -1.65 21.41
C GLN A 17 -8.70 -2.80 20.40
N THR A 18 -9.40 -2.63 19.29
CA THR A 18 -9.11 -3.41 18.10
C THR A 18 -7.77 -2.89 17.61
N THR A 19 -6.70 -3.44 18.18
CA THR A 19 -5.36 -3.46 17.59
C THR A 19 -5.44 -4.31 16.33
N GLN A 20 -6.07 -3.75 15.29
CA GLN A 20 -6.21 -4.40 14.01
C GLN A 20 -4.90 -4.18 13.25
N ALA A 21 -4.30 -5.26 12.74
CA ALA A 21 -3.16 -5.17 11.84
C ALA A 21 -3.55 -4.31 10.63
N GLU A 22 -2.69 -3.37 10.26
CA GLU A 22 -2.91 -2.50 9.12
C GLU A 22 -2.58 -3.27 7.85
N ILE A 23 -3.60 -3.51 7.05
CA ILE A 23 -3.50 -4.20 5.77
C ILE A 23 -3.11 -3.17 4.71
N SER A 24 -2.05 -3.44 3.97
CA SER A 24 -1.68 -2.68 2.78
C SER A 24 -1.71 -3.57 1.55
N GLU A 25 -2.25 -3.03 0.45
CA GLU A 25 -2.44 -3.72 -0.82
C GLU A 25 -1.60 -3.04 -1.91
N TYR A 26 -0.82 -3.84 -2.63
CA TYR A 26 0.05 -3.38 -3.70
C TYR A 26 -0.21 -4.16 -4.98
N GLU A 27 0.01 -3.51 -6.12
CA GLU A 27 -0.12 -4.14 -7.42
C GLU A 27 1.04 -3.77 -8.36
N THR A 28 1.46 -4.73 -9.16
CA THR A 28 2.35 -4.53 -10.33
C THR A 28 1.57 -4.91 -11.57
N TYR A 29 1.49 -3.99 -12.53
CA TYR A 29 0.82 -4.19 -13.82
C TYR A 29 1.84 -4.58 -14.88
N PHE A 30 1.50 -5.57 -15.71
CA PHE A 30 2.34 -6.10 -16.78
C PHE A 30 3.81 -6.30 -16.37
N PRO A 31 4.10 -7.08 -15.30
CA PRO A 31 5.47 -7.34 -14.88
C PRO A 31 6.30 -7.94 -16.01
N MET A 32 7.60 -7.61 -16.02
CA MET A 32 8.55 -8.35 -16.84
C MET A 32 8.57 -9.79 -16.35
N SER A 33 8.34 -10.75 -17.25
CA SER A 33 8.21 -12.16 -16.87
C SER A 33 8.80 -13.10 -17.90
N GLY A 34 9.15 -14.30 -17.44
CA GLY A 34 9.62 -15.42 -18.24
C GLY A 34 9.05 -16.72 -17.71
N SER A 35 8.71 -17.64 -18.61
CA SER A 35 8.31 -19.00 -18.26
C SER A 35 9.18 -20.03 -18.96
N SER A 36 9.54 -21.06 -18.21
CA SER A 36 10.30 -22.24 -18.64
C SER A 36 9.50 -23.52 -18.44
N VAL A 37 8.16 -23.42 -18.34
CA VAL A 37 7.28 -24.56 -18.08
C VAL A 37 7.48 -25.65 -19.14
N PRO A 38 7.87 -26.89 -18.75
CA PRO A 38 8.03 -27.99 -19.68
C PRO A 38 6.71 -28.68 -20.06
N TYR A 39 5.60 -28.32 -19.41
CA TYR A 39 4.32 -29.02 -19.56
C TYR A 39 3.50 -28.46 -20.75
N PRO A 40 3.11 -29.30 -21.72
CA PRO A 40 2.31 -28.86 -22.85
C PRO A 40 0.92 -28.41 -22.40
N ASN A 41 0.50 -27.22 -22.85
CA ASN A 41 -0.77 -26.54 -22.53
C ASN A 41 -0.85 -25.79 -21.20
N LEU A 42 0.23 -25.73 -20.41
CA LEU A 42 0.33 -24.75 -19.31
C LEU A 42 1.09 -23.53 -19.81
N ASP A 43 0.39 -22.42 -20.00
CA ASP A 43 0.97 -21.15 -20.44
C ASP A 43 1.00 -20.14 -19.30
N LEU A 44 2.19 -19.89 -18.76
CA LEU A 44 2.44 -18.88 -17.72
C LEU A 44 3.07 -17.60 -18.29
N ASN A 45 3.14 -17.46 -19.62
CA ASN A 45 3.72 -16.25 -20.23
C ASN A 45 2.75 -15.07 -20.14
N GLY A 46 3.32 -13.86 -20.09
CA GLY A 46 2.53 -12.62 -20.19
C GLY A 46 1.61 -12.40 -19.00
N ILE A 47 2.11 -12.63 -17.78
CA ILE A 47 1.40 -12.29 -16.53
C ILE A 47 0.83 -10.86 -16.61
N GLU A 48 -0.46 -10.70 -16.30
CA GLU A 48 -1.14 -9.41 -16.41
C GLU A 48 -0.88 -8.54 -15.18
N LYS A 49 -0.88 -9.18 -14.01
CA LYS A 49 -0.84 -8.49 -12.72
C LYS A 49 -0.26 -9.38 -11.63
N ILE A 50 0.52 -8.77 -10.73
CA ILE A 50 0.86 -9.32 -9.41
C ILE A 50 0.13 -8.48 -8.38
N LYS A 51 -0.65 -9.10 -7.51
CA LYS A 51 -1.23 -8.44 -6.33
C LYS A 51 -0.51 -8.94 -5.09
N VAL A 52 -0.22 -8.02 -4.18
CA VAL A 52 0.50 -8.29 -2.95
C VAL A 52 -0.28 -7.71 -1.79
N LYS A 53 -0.52 -8.53 -0.77
CA LYS A 53 -1.14 -8.11 0.47
C LYS A 53 -0.15 -8.29 1.60
N THR A 54 0.02 -7.23 2.37
CA THR A 54 0.89 -7.23 3.55
C THR A 54 0.13 -6.76 4.76
N SER A 55 0.57 -7.19 5.93
CA SER A 55 0.08 -6.68 7.19
C SER A 55 1.25 -6.13 8.01
N SER A 56 0.95 -5.10 8.81
CA SER A 56 1.89 -4.56 9.77
C SER A 56 1.16 -4.26 11.07
N SER A 57 1.85 -4.42 12.20
CA SER A 57 1.30 -4.16 13.52
C SER A 57 2.28 -3.32 14.32
N ILE A 58 1.76 -2.44 15.18
CA ILE A 58 2.60 -1.61 16.06
C ILE A 58 3.46 -2.46 17.02
N HIS A 59 3.07 -3.72 17.26
CA HIS A 59 3.77 -4.65 18.15
C HIS A 59 4.73 -5.60 17.42
N GLN A 60 4.58 -5.76 16.10
CA GLN A 60 5.46 -6.53 15.24
C GLN A 60 5.96 -5.59 14.13
N PRO A 61 7.13 -4.95 14.32
CA PRO A 61 7.65 -3.97 13.35
C PRO A 61 8.05 -4.63 12.03
N ASP A 62 8.20 -5.95 12.01
CA ASP A 62 8.43 -6.72 10.79
C ASP A 62 7.13 -6.87 10.02
N GLN A 63 7.12 -6.36 8.79
CA GLN A 63 6.00 -6.50 7.87
C GLN A 63 5.83 -7.97 7.48
N GLU A 64 4.60 -8.48 7.61
CA GLU A 64 4.26 -9.84 7.21
C GLU A 64 3.70 -9.84 5.78
N LEU A 65 4.18 -10.77 4.95
CA LEU A 65 3.63 -11.02 3.62
C LEU A 65 2.47 -12.01 3.74
N GLU A 66 1.24 -11.52 3.63
CA GLU A 66 0.03 -12.30 3.85
C GLU A 66 -0.34 -13.13 2.61
N GLU A 67 -0.32 -12.48 1.44
CA GLU A 67 -0.82 -13.07 0.21
C GLU A 67 -0.13 -12.48 -1.02
N ILE A 68 0.11 -13.35 -2.02
CA ILE A 68 0.40 -12.94 -3.39
C ILE A 68 -0.59 -13.63 -4.32
N GLU A 69 -1.17 -12.87 -5.24
CA GLU A 69 -1.94 -13.38 -6.36
C GLU A 69 -1.22 -13.06 -7.68
N LEU A 70 -0.89 -14.10 -8.45
CA LEU A 70 -0.39 -13.99 -9.80
C LEU A 70 -1.55 -14.20 -10.78
N VAL A 71 -1.85 -13.18 -11.59
CA VAL A 71 -2.96 -13.18 -12.55
C VAL A 71 -2.43 -13.46 -13.94
N PHE A 72 -2.80 -14.62 -14.48
CA PHE A 72 -2.36 -15.06 -15.81
C PHE A 72 -3.51 -14.95 -16.81
N PRO A 73 -3.25 -14.58 -18.08
CA PRO A 73 -4.28 -14.49 -19.10
C PRO A 73 -4.76 -15.88 -19.56
N ASN A 74 -3.84 -16.86 -19.59
CA ASN A 74 -4.04 -18.17 -20.21
C ASN A 74 -3.97 -19.34 -19.20
N ALA A 75 -3.88 -19.05 -17.90
CA ALA A 75 -3.86 -20.05 -16.83
C ALA A 75 -4.70 -19.57 -15.65
N THR A 76 -5.12 -20.49 -14.78
CA THR A 76 -5.79 -20.10 -13.53
C THR A 76 -4.82 -19.33 -12.63
N ASN A 77 -5.31 -18.28 -11.97
CA ASN A 77 -4.50 -17.48 -11.05
C ASN A 77 -3.85 -18.35 -9.96
N LEU A 78 -2.62 -18.02 -9.60
CA LEU A 78 -1.93 -18.64 -8.48
C LEU A 78 -2.08 -17.74 -7.25
N VAL A 79 -2.74 -18.23 -6.21
CA VAL A 79 -2.85 -17.53 -4.92
C VAL A 79 -1.97 -18.24 -3.91
N ALA A 80 -0.98 -17.52 -3.39
CA ALA A 80 -0.01 -17.99 -2.42
C ALA A 80 -0.24 -17.27 -1.09
N LYS A 81 -0.24 -18.01 0.03
CA LYS A 81 -0.47 -17.51 1.39
C LYS A 81 0.47 -18.18 2.39
N ASN A 82 0.46 -17.71 3.63
CA ASN A 82 1.25 -18.28 4.74
C ASN A 82 2.75 -18.26 4.44
N PHE A 83 3.25 -17.10 4.00
CA PHE A 83 4.67 -16.95 3.72
C PHE A 83 5.49 -17.04 5.00
N GLN A 84 6.62 -17.73 4.89
CA GLN A 84 7.66 -17.75 5.91
C GLN A 84 8.79 -16.86 5.43
N LYS A 85 9.19 -15.91 6.28
CA LYS A 85 10.41 -15.13 6.06
C LYS A 85 11.61 -16.04 6.31
N VAL A 86 12.56 -16.05 5.37
CA VAL A 86 13.78 -16.86 5.50
C VAL A 86 14.71 -16.16 6.50
N ASP A 87 14.78 -16.68 7.73
CA ASP A 87 15.66 -16.13 8.76
C ASP A 87 17.13 -16.16 8.32
N GLY A 88 17.82 -15.02 8.49
CA GLY A 88 19.22 -14.90 8.11
C GLY A 88 19.49 -14.77 6.61
N SER A 89 18.46 -14.57 5.76
CA SER A 89 18.64 -14.14 4.37
C SER A 89 19.10 -12.68 4.30
N TYR A 90 20.23 -12.36 4.93
CA TYR A 90 20.99 -11.17 4.55
C TYR A 90 21.58 -11.45 3.17
N SER A 91 20.77 -11.23 2.13
CA SER A 91 21.32 -10.92 0.83
C SER A 91 22.26 -9.73 1.00
N TYR A 92 23.35 -9.71 0.25
CA TYR A 92 24.40 -8.69 0.32
C TYR A 92 23.88 -7.23 0.21
N ASN A 93 22.61 -7.06 -0.22
CA ASN A 93 21.93 -5.77 -0.38
C ASN A 93 20.80 -5.49 0.64
N GLY A 94 20.56 -6.35 1.64
CA GLY A 94 19.49 -6.16 2.63
C GLY A 94 18.09 -6.51 2.15
N SER A 95 17.95 -7.37 1.13
CA SER A 95 16.67 -7.87 0.62
C SER A 95 16.09 -8.98 1.48
N ASP A 96 14.81 -8.88 1.83
CA ASP A 96 14.06 -9.95 2.47
C ASP A 96 13.58 -10.99 1.46
N VAL A 97 13.65 -12.27 1.84
CA VAL A 97 13.14 -13.40 1.06
C VAL A 97 12.01 -14.07 1.82
N PHE A 98 10.88 -14.26 1.13
CA PHE A 98 9.71 -14.94 1.65
C PHE A 98 9.43 -16.18 0.81
N LYS A 99 9.09 -17.30 1.46
CA LYS A 99 8.80 -18.57 0.80
C LYS A 99 7.49 -19.18 1.29
N THR A 100 6.74 -19.78 0.40
CA THR A 100 5.59 -20.64 0.74
C THR A 100 5.42 -21.74 -0.29
N ILE A 101 4.68 -22.79 0.06
CA ILE A 101 4.34 -23.90 -0.85
C ILE A 101 2.84 -23.85 -1.13
N VAL A 102 2.48 -23.76 -2.40
CA VAL A 102 1.12 -23.95 -2.89
C VAL A 102 0.98 -25.40 -3.34
N ASN A 103 0.00 -26.11 -2.77
CA ASN A 103 -0.31 -27.48 -3.17
C ASN A 103 -1.32 -27.49 -4.31
N ASP A 104 -1.22 -28.50 -5.18
CA ASP A 104 -2.15 -28.78 -6.27
C ASP A 104 -2.37 -27.60 -7.25
N ALA A 105 -1.27 -26.91 -7.58
CA ALA A 105 -1.28 -25.82 -8.55
C ALA A 105 -1.13 -26.36 -9.98
N TRP A 106 -2.19 -26.21 -10.78
CA TRP A 106 -2.29 -26.68 -12.17
C TRP A 106 -2.05 -28.19 -12.30
N VAL A 107 -0.86 -28.57 -12.79
CA VAL A 107 -0.44 -29.96 -13.02
C VAL A 107 0.61 -30.42 -12.01
N TYR A 108 1.04 -29.52 -11.12
CA TYR A 108 2.09 -29.78 -10.13
C TYR A 108 1.48 -30.01 -8.77
N SER A 109 1.95 -31.03 -8.06
CA SER A 109 1.50 -31.33 -6.70
C SER A 109 1.94 -30.25 -5.70
N LYS A 110 3.12 -29.67 -5.91
CA LYS A 110 3.70 -28.63 -5.06
C LYS A 110 4.48 -27.62 -5.88
N VAL A 111 4.14 -26.35 -5.70
CA VAL A 111 4.87 -25.21 -6.26
C VAL A 111 5.38 -24.35 -5.11
N LEU A 112 6.69 -24.19 -5.03
CA LEU A 112 7.35 -23.25 -4.14
C LEU A 112 7.25 -21.86 -4.76
N VAL A 113 6.71 -20.92 -4.00
CA VAL A 113 6.64 -19.51 -4.36
C VAL A 113 7.70 -18.79 -3.54
N LYS A 114 8.67 -18.20 -4.22
CA LYS A 114 9.73 -17.40 -3.60
C LYS A 114 9.56 -15.96 -4.01
N VAL A 115 9.58 -15.07 -3.03
CA VAL A 115 9.38 -13.63 -3.21
C VAL A 115 10.59 -12.93 -2.64
N THR A 116 11.19 -12.04 -3.42
CA THR A 116 12.33 -11.24 -3.02
C THR A 116 12.01 -9.77 -3.24
N THR A 117 12.26 -8.93 -2.24
CA THR A 117 12.14 -7.46 -2.35
C THR A 117 13.50 -6.82 -2.24
N ASN A 118 13.82 -5.84 -3.08
CA ASN A 118 15.10 -5.12 -3.01
C ASN A 118 15.17 -4.09 -1.86
N GLY A 119 14.09 -3.92 -1.09
CA GLY A 119 14.02 -3.05 0.09
C GLY A 119 13.89 -3.82 1.41
N LYS A 120 14.01 -3.09 2.53
CA LYS A 120 13.77 -3.65 3.87
C LYS A 120 12.28 -3.92 4.16
N LYS A 121 11.40 -3.40 3.30
CA LYS A 121 9.94 -3.49 3.40
C LYS A 121 9.34 -3.66 2.01
N ILE A 122 8.18 -4.29 1.93
CA ILE A 122 7.33 -4.37 0.74
C ILE A 122 6.46 -3.12 0.71
N ALA A 123 6.82 -2.15 -0.11
CA ALA A 123 6.15 -0.86 -0.17
C ALA A 123 6.00 -0.34 -1.60
N GLY A 124 5.18 0.69 -1.79
CA GLY A 124 5.07 1.38 -3.08
C GLY A 124 6.43 1.92 -3.53
N GLY A 125 6.77 1.70 -4.81
CA GLY A 125 8.05 2.10 -5.40
C GLY A 125 9.18 1.09 -5.22
N THR A 126 8.97 0.00 -4.48
CA THR A 126 9.98 -1.07 -4.34
C THR A 126 9.85 -2.12 -5.44
N ASP A 127 11.00 -2.64 -5.90
CA ASP A 127 11.03 -3.77 -6.83
C ASP A 127 10.69 -5.08 -6.11
N LEU A 128 9.73 -5.80 -6.67
CA LEU A 128 9.37 -7.15 -6.28
C LEU A 128 9.84 -8.14 -7.35
N SER A 129 10.46 -9.24 -6.93
CA SER A 129 10.74 -10.41 -7.76
C SER A 129 9.99 -11.62 -7.20
N VAL A 130 9.30 -12.34 -8.08
CA VAL A 130 8.59 -13.58 -7.77
C VAL A 130 9.13 -14.70 -8.64
N GLU A 131 9.51 -15.81 -8.01
CA GLU A 131 10.00 -17.03 -8.64
C GLU A 131 9.08 -18.20 -8.26
N LEU A 132 8.71 -19.02 -9.24
CA LEU A 132 7.99 -20.27 -9.01
C LEU A 132 8.89 -21.46 -9.32
N GLU A 133 9.00 -22.38 -8.37
CA GLU A 133 9.74 -23.62 -8.52
C GLU A 133 8.83 -24.83 -8.29
N VAL A 134 8.92 -25.86 -9.13
CA VAL A 134 8.23 -27.14 -8.91
C VAL A 134 9.05 -27.93 -7.92
N VAL A 135 8.47 -28.24 -6.75
CA VAL A 135 9.20 -28.89 -5.67
C VAL A 135 9.54 -30.33 -6.04
N GLU A 136 10.83 -30.62 -6.22
CA GLU A 136 11.34 -31.97 -6.51
C GLU A 136 11.99 -32.61 -5.29
N MET A 137 12.55 -31.79 -4.39
CA MET A 137 13.20 -32.23 -3.16
C MET A 137 12.72 -31.41 -1.96
N THR A 138 12.40 -32.10 -0.87
CA THR A 138 12.12 -31.49 0.44
C THR A 138 13.01 -32.15 1.48
N PHE A 139 13.91 -31.38 2.11
CA PHE A 139 14.55 -31.81 3.34
C PHE A 139 13.64 -31.35 4.49
N GLU A 140 13.21 -32.28 5.34
CA GLU A 140 12.14 -32.05 6.34
C GLU A 140 10.72 -31.94 5.73
N LEU A 141 9.71 -32.34 6.51
CA LEU A 141 8.32 -32.48 6.03
C LEU A 141 7.72 -31.12 5.67
N ASN A 142 7.71 -30.79 4.38
CA ASN A 142 7.02 -29.63 3.80
C ASN A 142 7.51 -28.25 4.29
N ASP A 143 8.78 -28.13 4.67
CA ASP A 143 9.36 -26.82 4.99
C ASP A 143 9.69 -26.05 3.70
N PRO A 144 9.05 -24.89 3.43
CA PRO A 144 9.36 -24.06 2.26
C PRO A 144 10.84 -23.62 2.19
N ASN A 145 11.49 -23.43 3.35
CA ASN A 145 12.88 -22.97 3.40
C ASN A 145 13.87 -24.03 2.91
N ASN A 146 13.54 -25.30 3.15
CA ASN A 146 14.34 -26.48 2.80
C ASN A 146 13.82 -27.22 1.55
N SER A 147 12.92 -26.58 0.80
CA SER A 147 12.40 -27.07 -0.48
C SER A 147 13.14 -26.43 -1.64
N MET A 148 13.46 -27.23 -2.66
CA MET A 148 14.11 -26.77 -3.89
C MET A 148 13.51 -27.49 -5.10
N GLY A 149 13.56 -26.83 -6.25
CA GLY A 149 12.87 -27.33 -7.44
C GLY A 149 13.38 -26.80 -8.77
N LEU A 150 12.70 -27.25 -9.82
CA LEU A 150 12.87 -26.71 -11.17
C LEU A 150 12.15 -25.36 -11.25
N ASN A 151 12.88 -24.28 -11.56
CA ASN A 151 12.26 -22.99 -11.84
C ASN A 151 11.43 -23.06 -13.13
N ILE A 152 10.16 -22.67 -13.01
CA ILE A 152 9.18 -22.69 -14.12
C ILE A 152 8.71 -21.29 -14.52
N PHE A 153 8.94 -20.30 -13.67
CA PHE A 153 8.48 -18.93 -13.88
C PHE A 153 9.28 -17.95 -13.03
N ASN A 154 9.52 -16.78 -13.60
CA ASN A 154 10.06 -15.62 -12.91
C ASN A 154 9.30 -14.37 -13.37
N ALA A 155 9.04 -13.45 -12.45
CA ALA A 155 8.50 -12.14 -12.76
C ALA A 155 9.09 -11.07 -11.85
N ASN A 156 9.31 -9.88 -12.39
CA ASN A 156 9.76 -8.72 -11.64
C ASN A 156 9.04 -7.44 -12.04
N GLY A 157 8.88 -6.52 -11.10
CA GLY A 157 8.38 -5.18 -11.38
C GLY A 157 8.22 -4.33 -10.13
N ILE A 158 7.89 -3.05 -10.34
CA ILE A 158 7.74 -2.06 -9.28
C ILE A 158 6.34 -2.19 -8.68
N LEU A 159 6.26 -2.14 -7.35
CA LEU A 159 4.99 -2.15 -6.62
C LEU A 159 4.33 -0.77 -6.64
N ARG A 160 3.03 -0.73 -6.94
CA ARG A 160 2.18 0.45 -6.76
C ARG A 160 1.27 0.26 -5.55
N ASP A 161 1.18 1.26 -4.68
CA ASP A 161 0.23 1.23 -3.56
C ASP A 161 -1.20 1.45 -4.09
N VAL A 162 -2.07 0.46 -3.85
CA VAL A 162 -3.51 0.50 -4.17
C VAL A 162 -4.38 0.31 -2.93
N THR A 163 -3.79 0.46 -1.74
CA THR A 163 -4.50 0.36 -0.46
C THR A 163 -5.69 1.33 -0.48
N PRO A 164 -6.92 0.90 -0.13
CA PRO A 164 -8.08 1.78 -0.12
C PRO A 164 -7.83 3.01 0.75
N VAL A 165 -7.97 4.19 0.14
CA VAL A 165 -7.67 5.48 0.78
C VAL A 165 -8.95 6.11 1.31
N THR A 166 -8.94 6.50 2.57
CA THR A 166 -10.01 7.24 3.23
C THR A 166 -9.69 8.74 3.23
N ILE A 167 -10.71 9.57 3.41
CA ILE A 167 -10.53 11.01 3.61
C ILE A 167 -10.20 11.23 5.08
N ALA A 168 -9.06 11.87 5.35
CA ALA A 168 -8.66 12.26 6.70
C ALA A 168 -9.32 13.57 7.14
N ASP A 169 -9.41 14.53 6.23
CA ASP A 169 -9.93 15.86 6.54
C ASP A 169 -10.53 16.54 5.31
N VAL A 170 -11.46 17.46 5.55
CA VAL A 170 -12.12 18.25 4.51
C VAL A 170 -12.20 19.71 4.94
N GLU A 171 -11.56 20.57 4.17
CA GLU A 171 -11.61 22.01 4.36
C GLU A 171 -12.31 22.68 3.19
N SER A 172 -12.94 23.83 3.45
CA SER A 172 -13.59 24.63 2.42
C SER A 172 -13.13 26.08 2.52
N LEU A 173 -12.82 26.66 1.38
CA LEU A 173 -12.36 28.04 1.27
C LEU A 173 -12.99 28.70 0.04
N ASN A 174 -13.04 30.03 0.02
CA ASN A 174 -13.40 30.77 -1.17
C ASN A 174 -12.12 31.13 -1.92
N TYR A 175 -11.98 30.64 -3.15
CA TYR A 175 -10.81 30.81 -4.01
C TYR A 175 -11.24 31.55 -5.28
N GLN A 176 -10.72 32.76 -5.49
CA GLN A 176 -11.08 33.60 -6.64
C GLN A 176 -12.61 33.81 -6.79
N ASP A 177 -13.27 34.13 -5.68
CA ASP A 177 -14.72 34.34 -5.56
C ASP A 177 -15.60 33.07 -5.66
N ASP A 178 -15.02 31.93 -6.00
CA ASP A 178 -15.72 30.65 -6.10
C ASP A 178 -15.42 29.73 -4.91
N ASP A 179 -16.42 28.91 -4.54
CA ASP A 179 -16.24 27.95 -3.46
C ASP A 179 -15.34 26.78 -3.89
N MET A 180 -14.36 26.45 -3.06
CA MET A 180 -13.44 25.34 -3.26
C MET A 180 -13.42 24.44 -2.03
N THR A 181 -13.57 23.14 -2.24
CA THR A 181 -13.41 22.11 -1.20
C THR A 181 -12.13 21.34 -1.41
N LEU A 182 -11.33 21.20 -0.35
CA LEU A 182 -10.10 20.43 -0.32
C LEU A 182 -10.30 19.21 0.58
N SER A 183 -10.23 18.00 0.03
CA SER A 183 -10.34 16.74 0.76
C SER A 183 -8.99 16.04 0.80
N LEU A 184 -8.38 15.98 1.99
CA LEU A 184 -7.09 15.36 2.23
C LEU A 184 -7.25 13.85 2.39
N TYR A 185 -6.45 13.09 1.67
CA TYR A 185 -6.37 11.64 1.83
C TYR A 185 -5.52 11.24 3.03
N GLN A 186 -5.96 10.20 3.75
CA GLN A 186 -5.34 9.76 5.00
C GLN A 186 -3.91 9.22 4.82
N ARG A 187 -3.54 8.77 3.62
CA ARG A 187 -2.22 8.19 3.36
C ARG A 187 -1.56 8.86 2.16
N ALA A 188 -0.25 9.02 2.25
CA ALA A 188 0.55 9.33 1.10
C ALA A 188 0.60 8.10 0.18
N THR A 189 0.79 8.33 -1.12
CA THR A 189 0.85 7.25 -2.11
C THR A 189 2.01 7.47 -3.06
N PHE A 190 2.61 6.38 -3.51
CA PHE A 190 3.60 6.41 -4.58
C PHE A 190 2.95 6.08 -5.92
N ASP A 191 3.15 6.94 -6.91
CA ASP A 191 2.73 6.72 -8.29
C ASP A 191 3.84 7.19 -9.23
N GLU A 192 4.42 6.25 -10.00
CA GLU A 192 5.54 6.50 -10.92
C GLU A 192 5.22 7.60 -11.95
N PHE A 193 3.95 7.73 -12.36
CA PHE A 193 3.55 8.65 -13.42
C PHE A 193 2.89 9.92 -12.89
N ASN A 194 2.16 9.81 -11.77
CA ASN A 194 1.35 10.92 -11.26
C ASN A 194 1.99 11.66 -10.07
N GLY A 195 3.16 11.23 -9.60
CA GLY A 195 3.88 11.84 -8.49
C GLY A 195 3.61 11.17 -7.15
N ASP A 196 4.54 11.38 -6.21
CA ASP A 196 4.58 10.82 -4.87
C ASP A 196 4.19 11.85 -3.80
N GLY A 197 3.59 11.36 -2.71
CA GLY A 197 3.29 12.15 -1.52
C GLY A 197 1.83 12.14 -1.13
N PHE A 198 1.42 13.16 -0.37
CA PHE A 198 0.05 13.34 0.07
C PHE A 198 -0.82 13.82 -1.08
N LYS A 199 -2.04 13.29 -1.17
CA LYS A 199 -3.00 13.64 -2.20
C LYS A 199 -4.14 14.44 -1.59
N ILE A 200 -4.48 15.55 -2.23
CA ILE A 200 -5.64 16.36 -1.88
C ILE A 200 -6.56 16.37 -3.10
N LYS A 201 -7.78 15.88 -2.92
CA LYS A 201 -8.84 16.03 -3.91
C LYS A 201 -9.42 17.43 -3.77
N THR A 202 -9.31 18.22 -4.82
CA THR A 202 -9.86 19.57 -4.89
C THR A 202 -11.15 19.53 -5.72
N ASN A 203 -12.18 20.19 -5.25
CA ASN A 203 -13.41 20.44 -6.00
C ASN A 203 -13.62 21.94 -6.06
N TRP A 204 -13.41 22.52 -7.24
CA TRP A 204 -13.57 23.95 -7.46
C TRP A 204 -14.85 24.21 -8.24
N MET A 205 -15.77 24.97 -7.63
CA MET A 205 -17.06 25.26 -8.22
C MET A 205 -16.90 25.85 -9.63
N GLY A 206 -17.55 25.23 -10.62
CA GLY A 206 -17.44 25.63 -12.03
C GLY A 206 -16.25 25.04 -12.81
N HIS A 207 -15.23 24.53 -12.12
CA HIS A 207 -14.00 23.97 -12.72
C HIS A 207 -13.88 22.44 -12.56
N GLY A 208 -14.66 21.85 -11.66
CA GLY A 208 -14.76 20.40 -11.45
C GLY A 208 -13.80 19.87 -10.40
N GLU A 209 -13.56 18.56 -10.43
CA GLU A 209 -12.71 17.88 -9.46
C GLU A 209 -11.33 17.53 -10.03
N ARG A 210 -10.28 17.76 -9.25
CA ARG A 210 -8.89 17.38 -9.56
C ARG A 210 -8.18 16.85 -8.33
N ILE A 211 -7.02 16.22 -8.54
CA ILE A 211 -6.13 15.79 -7.46
C ILE A 211 -4.86 16.60 -7.58
N ILE A 212 -4.44 17.21 -6.47
CA ILE A 212 -3.11 17.79 -6.32
C ILE A 212 -2.24 16.82 -5.50
N ASN A 213 -0.96 16.71 -5.89
CA ASN A 213 0.03 15.91 -5.18
C ASN A 213 0.96 16.86 -4.42
N VAL A 214 1.11 16.62 -3.13
CA VAL A 214 1.92 17.42 -2.22
C VAL A 214 3.08 16.53 -1.75
N PRO A 215 4.34 16.89 -2.05
CA PRO A 215 5.49 16.10 -1.66
C PRO A 215 5.50 15.83 -0.15
N ALA A 216 5.64 14.56 0.24
CA ALA A 216 5.69 14.20 1.64
C ALA A 216 7.14 14.27 2.16
N PRO A 217 7.40 14.85 3.35
CA PRO A 217 8.74 14.90 3.95
C PRO A 217 9.14 13.56 4.60
N ILE A 218 8.64 12.45 4.05
CA ILE A 218 8.86 11.09 4.50
C ILE A 218 9.22 10.23 3.26
N PRO A 219 10.07 9.20 3.41
CA PRO A 219 10.34 8.27 2.32
C PRO A 219 9.08 7.50 1.91
N SER A 220 8.97 7.15 0.63
CA SER A 220 7.83 6.37 0.09
C SER A 220 7.65 5.01 0.77
N GLU A 221 8.74 4.40 1.23
CA GLU A 221 8.74 3.13 1.97
C GLU A 221 7.96 3.18 3.29
N ASP A 222 7.78 4.38 3.85
CA ASP A 222 7.09 4.60 5.12
C ASP A 222 5.70 5.23 4.94
N TYR A 223 5.22 5.45 3.72
CA TYR A 223 3.89 6.03 3.49
C TYR A 223 2.74 5.21 4.12
N SER A 224 2.94 3.90 4.30
CA SER A 224 1.93 3.04 4.90
C SER A 224 1.77 3.22 6.40
N ILE A 225 2.79 3.75 7.09
CA ILE A 225 2.82 3.86 8.55
C ILE A 225 2.48 5.27 9.04
N PHE A 226 2.66 6.29 8.21
CA PHE A 226 2.28 7.67 8.53
C PHE A 226 0.87 7.97 8.03
N LYS A 227 0.07 8.63 8.86
CA LYS A 227 -1.32 8.98 8.52
C LYS A 227 -1.51 10.48 8.55
N ALA A 228 -2.03 11.04 7.47
CA ALA A 228 -2.51 12.39 7.45
C ALA A 228 -3.69 12.53 8.43
N ALA A 229 -3.69 13.60 9.20
CA ALA A 229 -4.63 13.84 10.29
C ALA A 229 -5.39 15.17 10.16
N GLY A 230 -4.90 16.11 9.36
CA GLY A 230 -5.57 17.39 9.15
C GLY A 230 -4.95 18.24 8.06
N LEU A 231 -5.76 19.10 7.46
CA LEU A 231 -5.36 20.12 6.51
C LEU A 231 -5.52 21.49 7.18
N GLU A 232 -4.45 22.28 7.27
CA GLU A 232 -4.53 23.63 7.84
C GLU A 232 -4.31 24.65 6.73
N ILE A 233 -5.23 25.61 6.63
CA ILE A 233 -5.19 26.68 5.63
C ILE A 233 -5.03 28.02 6.35
N GLN A 234 -4.04 28.79 5.92
CA GLN A 234 -3.85 30.17 6.32
C GLN A 234 -4.22 31.06 5.14
N THR A 235 -5.01 32.08 5.42
CA THR A 235 -5.47 33.05 4.41
C THR A 235 -4.97 34.43 4.81
N GLU A 236 -4.19 35.05 3.95
CA GLU A 236 -3.69 36.41 4.12
C GLU A 236 -4.28 37.32 3.04
N THR A 237 -5.04 38.34 3.45
CA THR A 237 -5.58 39.35 2.53
C THR A 237 -4.69 40.58 2.56
N PHE A 238 -4.09 40.90 1.42
CA PHE A 238 -3.24 42.05 1.23
C PHE A 238 -4.05 43.35 1.10
N PRO A 239 -3.44 44.53 1.33
CA PRO A 239 -4.13 45.82 1.27
C PRO A 239 -4.77 46.17 -0.08
N ASP A 240 -4.38 45.50 -1.16
CA ASP A 240 -4.95 45.63 -2.51
C ASP A 240 -6.17 44.72 -2.74
N GLY A 241 -6.57 43.94 -1.73
CA GLY A 241 -7.68 42.98 -1.81
C GLY A 241 -7.28 41.61 -2.37
N PHE A 242 -6.01 41.42 -2.77
CA PHE A 242 -5.52 40.10 -3.15
C PHE A 242 -5.49 39.18 -1.93
N THR A 243 -5.95 37.94 -2.09
CA THR A 243 -5.97 36.95 -1.02
C THR A 243 -5.04 35.81 -1.38
N ASP A 244 -4.02 35.57 -0.54
CA ASP A 244 -3.13 34.43 -0.64
C ASP A 244 -3.58 33.33 0.31
N HIS A 245 -3.59 32.10 -0.19
CA HIS A 245 -3.93 30.92 0.59
C HIS A 245 -2.70 30.02 0.66
N GLN A 246 -2.26 29.76 1.89
CA GLN A 246 -1.19 28.83 2.19
C GLN A 246 -1.77 27.64 2.92
N PHE A 247 -1.22 26.45 2.68
CA PHE A 247 -1.67 25.25 3.35
C PHE A 247 -0.51 24.45 3.91
N ARG A 248 -0.80 23.63 4.92
CA ARG A 248 0.09 22.57 5.41
C ARG A 248 -0.71 21.35 5.82
N ILE A 249 -0.05 20.21 5.80
CA ILE A 249 -0.64 18.92 6.17
C ILE A 249 -0.10 18.51 7.52
N LYS A 250 -1.00 18.25 8.47
CA LYS A 250 -0.71 17.56 9.72
C LYS A 250 -0.71 16.06 9.46
N TYR A 251 0.35 15.37 9.84
CA TYR A 251 0.45 13.90 9.75
C TYR A 251 0.99 13.32 11.06
N GLU A 252 0.61 12.09 11.35
CA GLU A 252 0.92 11.39 12.59
C GLU A 252 1.73 10.13 12.30
N ASP A 253 2.73 9.87 13.14
CA ASP A 253 3.49 8.63 13.12
C ASP A 253 2.71 7.49 13.82
N PRO A 254 3.21 6.24 13.77
CA PRO A 254 2.55 5.11 14.44
C PRO A 254 2.35 5.29 15.95
N MET A 255 3.14 6.16 16.61
CA MET A 255 3.03 6.44 18.04
C MET A 255 2.06 7.60 18.34
N GLY A 256 1.46 8.21 17.30
CA GLY A 256 0.53 9.33 17.42
C GLY A 256 1.22 10.69 17.58
N TYR A 257 2.53 10.81 17.31
CA TYR A 257 3.20 12.10 17.31
C TYR A 257 2.85 12.87 16.04
N ALA A 258 2.22 14.03 16.24
CA ALA A 258 1.88 14.93 15.14
C ALA A 258 3.10 15.70 14.63
N GLN A 259 3.26 15.67 13.32
CA GLN A 259 4.23 16.42 12.55
C GLN A 259 3.48 17.25 11.49
N TYR A 260 4.17 18.22 10.89
CA TYR A 260 3.59 19.14 9.93
C TYR A 260 4.52 19.30 8.74
N THR A 261 3.95 19.37 7.55
CA THR A 261 4.67 19.88 6.38
C THR A 261 4.95 21.38 6.55
N PRO A 262 5.93 21.95 5.81
CA PRO A 262 6.02 23.40 5.70
C PRO A 262 4.73 24.00 5.13
N PHE A 263 4.50 25.29 5.40
CA PHE A 263 3.48 26.04 4.70
C PHE A 263 3.90 26.26 3.25
N GLU A 264 2.99 25.96 2.34
CA GLU A 264 3.19 26.12 0.90
C GLU A 264 2.03 26.90 0.28
N PRO A 265 2.29 27.70 -0.76
CA PRO A 265 1.23 28.42 -1.45
C PRO A 265 0.31 27.45 -2.19
N LEU A 266 -1.00 27.63 -2.08
CA LEU A 266 -2.00 26.78 -2.74
C LEU A 266 -2.06 27.02 -4.25
N GLN A 267 -1.85 28.27 -4.68
CA GLN A 267 -2.04 28.69 -6.07
C GLN A 267 -1.24 27.85 -7.10
N PRO A 268 0.08 27.61 -6.94
CA PRO A 268 0.84 26.80 -7.90
C PRO A 268 0.28 25.38 -8.09
N TYR A 269 -0.25 24.77 -7.03
CA TYR A 269 -0.84 23.43 -7.09
C TYR A 269 -2.17 23.41 -7.83
N ILE A 270 -3.02 24.42 -7.61
CA ILE A 270 -4.29 24.57 -8.33
C ILE A 270 -4.02 24.87 -9.80
N ASP A 271 -3.11 25.79 -10.10
CA ASP A 271 -2.71 26.11 -11.46
C ASP A 271 -2.20 24.86 -12.19
N GLN A 272 -1.33 24.06 -11.56
CA GLN A 272 -0.86 22.81 -12.16
C GLN A 272 -2.00 21.82 -12.45
N ALA A 273 -2.96 21.67 -11.54
CA ALA A 273 -4.03 20.69 -11.67
C ALA A 273 -5.14 21.10 -12.66
N TYR A 274 -5.44 22.40 -12.78
CA TYR A 274 -6.54 22.91 -13.60
C TYR A 274 -6.09 23.54 -14.92
N GLN A 275 -4.84 24.02 -15.06
CA GLN A 275 -4.33 24.54 -16.34
C GLN A 275 -3.89 23.43 -17.31
N ALA A 276 -3.72 22.19 -16.83
CA ALA A 276 -3.23 21.08 -17.64
C ALA A 276 -4.19 20.58 -18.75
N ASN A 277 -5.43 21.09 -18.84
CA ASN A 277 -6.30 20.94 -20.02
C ASN A 277 -7.45 21.98 -19.99
N PRO A 278 -7.53 22.94 -20.94
CA PRO A 278 -8.75 23.70 -21.21
C PRO A 278 -9.88 22.83 -21.80
#